data_AF-A0A7J8ZC88-F1
#
_entry.id   AF-A0A7J8ZC88-F1
#
_cell.length_a   1.000
_cell.length_b   1.000
_cell.length_c   1.000
_cell.angle_alpha   90.00
_cell.angle_beta   90.00
_cell.angle_gamma   90.00
#
_symmetry.space_group_name_H-M   'P 1'
#
loop_
_entity.id
_entity.type
_entity.pdbx_description
1 polymer ?
#
loop_
_entity_poly.entity_id
_entity_poly.type
_entity_poly.pdbx_seq_one_letter_code
_entity_poly.pdbx_strand_id
1 'polypeptide(L)' 'SVTLHTNLGDIKCEIFCDEVAKTAENFLALCASGYYDGTIFHRNIKGFMIQGGDPTGTGKGGTSIWGKKFNDEIRESLK' A
#
# COMPACT_ATOMS: atom_id res chain seq x y z
N SER A 1 0.48 9.18 -9.80
CA SER A 1 1.00 9.35 -8.43
C SER A 1 -0.13 9.41 -7.44
N VAL A 2 0.11 9.05 -6.18
CA VAL A 2 -0.83 9.14 -5.05
C VAL A 2 -0.16 9.94 -3.93
N THR A 3 -0.93 10.74 -3.18
CA THR A 3 -0.44 11.38 -1.96
C THR A 3 -1.12 10.73 -0.76
N LEU A 4 -0.32 10.24 0.19
CA LEU A 4 -0.78 9.78 1.48
C LEU A 4 -0.75 10.95 2.45
N HIS A 5 -1.92 11.37 2.91
CA HIS A 5 -2.06 12.39 3.94
C HIS A 5 -1.96 11.71 5.31
N THR A 6 -0.86 11.95 6.03
CA THR A 6 -0.63 11.37 7.35
C THR A 6 -0.71 12.44 8.43
N ASN A 7 -0.81 12.03 9.69
CA ASN A 7 -0.76 12.95 10.84
C ASN A 7 0.61 13.63 11.02
N LEU A 8 1.66 13.19 10.32
CA LEU A 8 2.99 13.77 10.33
C LEU A 8 3.37 14.44 9.00
N GLY A 9 2.39 14.66 8.12
CA GLY A 9 2.57 15.31 6.83
C GLY A 9 2.29 14.41 5.63
N ASP A 10 2.54 14.95 4.45
CA ASP A 10 2.21 14.32 3.19
C ASP A 10 3.36 13.46 2.65
N ILE A 11 3.03 12.28 2.15
CA ILE A 11 3.97 11.40 1.44
C ILE A 11 3.46 11.23 0.01
N LYS A 12 4.20 11.73 -0.97
CA LYS A 12 3.87 11.55 -2.39
C LYS A 12 4.56 10.32 -2.94
N CYS A 13 3.77 9.39 -3.47
CA CYS A 13 4.24 8.14 -4.07
C CYS A 13 3.99 8.15 -5.59
N GLU A 14 5.01 7.81 -6.35
CA GLU A 14 4.89 7.45 -7.76
C GLU A 14 4.69 5.93 -7.90
N ILE A 15 3.82 5.51 -8.81
CA ILE A 15 3.42 4.10 -8.97
C ILE A 15 3.78 3.68 -10.39
N PHE A 16 4.56 2.61 -10.53
CA PHE A 16 4.98 2.06 -11.81
C PHE A 16 3.90 1.14 -12.41
N CYS A 17 2.79 1.73 -12.86
CA CYS A 17 1.63 0.96 -13.34
C CYS A 17 1.95 -0.01 -14.47
N ASP A 18 2.89 0.32 -15.36
CA ASP A 18 3.23 -0.51 -16.52
C ASP A 18 4.04 -1.75 -16.12
N GLU A 19 4.83 -1.66 -15.05
CA GLU A 19 5.70 -2.74 -14.58
C GLU A 19 4.94 -3.73 -13.67
N VAL A 20 4.05 -3.21 -12.82
CA VAL A 20 3.32 -3.95 -11.79
C VAL A 20 1.80 -3.71 -11.87
N ALA A 21 1.22 -4.02 -13.03
CA ALA A 21 -0.16 -3.67 -13.37
C ALA A 21 -1.18 -4.11 -12.32
N LYS A 22 -1.12 -5.35 -11.82
CA LYS A 22 -2.10 -5.81 -10.82
C LYS A 22 -1.88 -5.18 -9.46
N THR A 23 -0.62 -5.03 -9.04
CA THR A 23 -0.28 -4.41 -7.77
C THR A 23 -0.71 -2.94 -7.75
N ALA A 24 -0.47 -2.23 -8.87
CA ALA A 24 -0.89 -0.85 -9.06
C ALA A 24 -2.41 -0.71 -9.10
N GLU A 25 -3.12 -1.54 -9.87
CA GLU A 25 -4.59 -1.55 -9.91
C GLU A 25 -5.18 -1.75 -8.51
N ASN A 26 -4.69 -2.75 -7.77
CA ASN A 26 -5.14 -3.01 -6.41
C ASN A 26 -4.93 -1.81 -5.49
N PHE A 27 -3.72 -1.24 -5.48
CA PHE A 27 -3.39 -0.11 -4.62
C PHE A 27 -4.26 1.11 -4.94
N LEU A 28 -4.36 1.48 -6.23
CA LEU A 28 -5.14 2.62 -6.68
C LEU A 28 -6.64 2.46 -6.40
N ALA A 29 -7.19 1.26 -6.60
CA ALA A 29 -8.59 0.98 -6.32
C ALA A 29 -8.91 1.08 -4.80
N LEU A 30 -8.01 0.58 -3.95
CA LEU A 30 -8.14 0.71 -2.49
C LEU A 30 -7.99 2.16 -2.02
N CYS A 31 -7.09 2.94 -2.62
CA CYS A 31 -7.02 4.38 -2.38
C CYS A 31 -8.32 5.09 -2.77
N ALA A 32 -8.85 4.81 -3.97
CA ALA A 32 -10.05 5.46 -4.48
C ALA A 32 -11.32 5.12 -3.69
N SER A 33 -11.36 3.96 -3.02
CA SER A 33 -12.48 3.56 -2.17
C SER A 33 -12.38 4.04 -0.71
N GLY A 34 -11.33 4.79 -0.35
CA GLY A 34 -11.08 5.22 1.02
C GLY A 34 -10.66 4.10 1.96
N TYR A 35 -10.24 2.94 1.44
CA TYR A 35 -9.92 1.75 2.25
C TYR A 35 -8.78 1.99 3.25
N TYR A 36 -7.83 2.86 2.90
CA TYR A 36 -6.69 3.18 3.74
C TYR A 36 -6.94 4.32 4.74
N ASP A 37 -8.11 4.95 4.68
CA ASP A 37 -8.43 6.07 5.57
C ASP A 37 -8.50 5.60 7.02
N GLY A 38 -7.81 6.31 7.91
CA GLY A 38 -7.71 5.95 9.33
C GLY A 38 -6.82 4.74 9.62
N THR A 39 -6.22 4.09 8.63
CA THR A 39 -5.28 3.00 8.87
C THR A 39 -3.98 3.53 9.50
N ILE A 40 -3.44 2.78 10.46
CA ILE A 40 -2.20 3.15 11.18
C ILE A 40 -0.97 2.49 10.55
N PHE A 41 0.19 3.10 10.77
CA PHE A 41 1.48 2.42 10.63
C PHE A 41 1.75 1.55 11.86
N HIS A 42 1.25 0.31 11.85
CA HIS A 42 1.31 -0.59 13.00
C HIS A 42 2.70 -1.18 13.26
N ARG A 43 3.65 -1.04 12.32
CA ARG A 43 5.03 -1.50 12.50
C ARG A 43 6.02 -0.45 12.01
N ASN A 44 6.95 -0.04 12.88
CA ASN A 44 8.00 0.92 12.57
C ASN A 44 9.34 0.38 13.10
N ILE A 45 10.27 0.09 12.18
CA ILE A 45 11.62 -0.40 12.49
C ILE A 45 12.62 0.63 11.96
N LYS A 46 13.22 1.39 12.88
CA LYS A 46 14.19 2.43 12.56
C LYS A 46 15.36 1.85 11.75
N GLY A 47 15.70 2.51 10.64
CA GLY A 47 16.78 2.08 9.74
C GLY A 47 16.41 0.93 8.81
N PHE A 48 15.16 0.47 8.82
CA PHE A 48 14.68 -0.59 7.93
C PHE A 48 13.43 -0.18 7.18
N MET A 49 12.26 -0.17 7.83
CA MET A 49 10.99 0.14 7.15
C MET A 49 9.87 0.55 8.12
N ILE A 50 8.80 1.10 7.53
CA ILE A 50 7.49 1.26 8.16
C ILE A 50 6.44 0.45 7.38
N GLN A 51 5.45 -0.10 8.09
CA GLN A 51 4.39 -0.91 7.50
C GLN A 51 3.03 -0.39 7.96
N GLY A 52 2.11 -0.24 7.00
CA GLY A 52 0.73 0.20 7.21
C GLY A 52 -0.23 -0.54 6.29
N GLY A 53 -1.44 0.00 6.09
CA GLY A 53 -2.42 -0.55 5.15
C GLY A 53 -3.26 -1.72 5.66
N ASP A 54 -3.20 -2.02 6.96
CA ASP A 54 -4.08 -2.97 7.64
C ASP A 54 -5.18 -2.22 8.41
N PRO A 55 -6.47 -2.30 8.00
CA PRO A 55 -7.58 -1.67 8.73
C PRO A 55 -7.77 -2.16 10.16
N THR A 56 -7.31 -3.36 10.49
CA THR A 56 -7.37 -3.89 11.85
C THR A 56 -6.22 -3.38 12.73
N GLY A 57 -5.15 -2.85 12.14
CA GLY A 57 -3.94 -2.42 12.85
C GLY A 57 -3.12 -3.56 13.49
N THR A 58 -3.47 -4.82 13.25
CA THR A 58 -2.83 -5.99 13.88
C THR A 58 -1.61 -6.52 13.11
N GLY A 59 -1.48 -6.13 11.84
CA GLY A 59 -0.51 -6.69 10.89
C GLY A 59 -0.91 -8.03 10.29
N LYS A 60 -2.13 -8.51 10.58
CA LYS A 60 -2.67 -9.79 10.06
C LYS A 60 -3.92 -9.60 9.20
N GLY A 61 -4.50 -8.40 9.19
CA GLY A 61 -5.65 -8.07 8.37
C GLY A 61 -5.26 -7.54 6.99
N GLY A 62 -6.23 -6.87 6.36
CA GLY A 62 -6.09 -6.39 4.98
C GLY A 62 -6.54 -7.43 3.94
N THR A 63 -7.17 -6.95 2.88
CA THR A 63 -7.51 -7.76 1.71
C THR A 63 -7.36 -6.93 0.45
N SER A 64 -7.20 -7.60 -0.69
CA SER A 64 -7.16 -6.91 -1.99
C SER A 64 -8.56 -6.41 -2.37
N ILE A 65 -8.63 -5.57 -3.41
CA ILE A 65 -9.91 -5.17 -4.01
C ILE A 65 -10.74 -6.37 -4.50
N TRP A 66 -10.10 -7.50 -4.77
CA TRP A 66 -10.76 -8.75 -5.19
C TRP A 66 -11.11 -9.68 -4.03
N GLY A 67 -10.90 -9.27 -2.77
CA GLY A 67 -11.22 -10.07 -1.58
C GLY A 67 -10.31 -11.29 -1.35
N LYS A 68 -9.24 -11.45 -2.13
CA LYS A 68 -8.29 -12.57 -2.05
C LYS A 68 -6.87 -12.13 -2.39
N LYS A 69 -5.87 -12.93 -2.00
CA LYS A 69 -4.48 -12.68 -2.41
C LYS A 69 -4.32 -12.85 -3.93
N PHE A 70 -3.36 -12.15 -4.51
CA PHE A 70 -2.98 -12.21 -5.91
C PHE A 70 -1.47 -12.50 -6.06
N ASN A 71 -1.03 -12.82 -7.26
CA ASN A 71 0.35 -13.24 -7.54
C ASN A 71 1.33 -12.06 -7.48
N ASP A 72 2.58 -12.34 -7.10
CA ASP A 72 3.67 -11.36 -7.08
C ASP A 72 4.08 -10.94 -8.50
N GLU A 73 4.47 -9.66 -8.65
CA GLU A 73 4.96 -9.07 -9.90
C GLU A 73 6.41 -8.58 -9.74
N ILE A 74 7.36 -9.51 -9.79
CA ILE A 74 8.78 -9.21 -9.61
C ILE A 74 9.38 -8.74 -10.93
N ARG A 75 10.16 -7.64 -10.90
CA ARG A 75 10.85 -7.05 -12.04
C ARG A 75 12.30 -6.76 -11.69
N GLU A 76 13.22 -7.02 -12.61
CA GLU A 76 14.62 -6.69 -12.38
C GLU A 76 14.91 -5.19 -12.38
N SER A 77 14.09 -4.42 -13.10
CA SER A 77 14.12 -2.95 -13.12
C SER A 77 13.74 -2.31 -11.77
N LEU A 78 13.08 -3.06 -10.88
CA LEU A 78 12.59 -2.61 -9.58
C LEU A 78 13.36 -3.29 -8.44
N LYS A 79 14.68 -3.10 -8.40
CA LYS A 79 15.58 -3.59 -7.35
C LYS A 79 16.12 -2.45 -6.50
#